data_AF-A0A1D2SBS8-F1
#
_entry.id   AF-A0A1D2SBS8-F1
#
_cell.length_a   1.000
_cell.length_b   1.000
_cell.length_c   1.000
_cell.angle_alpha   90.00
_cell.angle_beta   90.00
_cell.angle_gamma   90.00
#
_symmetry.space_group_name_H-M   'P 1'
#
loop_
_entity.id
_entity.type
_entity.pdbx_description
1 polymer ?
#
loop_
_entity_poly.entity_id
_entity_poly.type
_entity_poly.pdbx_seq_one_letter_code
_entity_poly.pdbx_strand_id
1 'polypeptide(L)'
;MFEPKVLLNEFPWVPPERRLGRFGPMPPRKPELRTPALWLTRNQGGELFLVNTSGERLEEVHASPVGFITCDEEVSTVQGGEITYRDVPDGAAVKVDEYDDYLDLDYVLGMQVRIRSPQHTHLKLQYLGGKGGIKEVVLLWANGDVGKDVQIFSPADDQGQA
;
A
#
# COMPACT_ATOMS: atom_id res chain seq x y z
N MET A 1 8.81 -5.68 15.34
CA MET A 1 7.60 -4.86 15.41
C MET A 1 8.06 -3.42 15.26
N PHE A 2 7.60 -2.71 14.23
CA PHE A 2 7.98 -1.31 13.99
C PHE A 2 7.17 -0.38 14.89
N GLU A 3 7.68 0.84 15.11
CA GLU A 3 6.96 1.86 15.88
C GLU A 3 5.84 2.51 15.05
N PRO A 4 4.60 2.65 15.58
CA PRO A 4 3.54 3.36 14.91
C PRO A 4 3.91 4.81 14.62
N LYS A 5 3.69 5.26 13.38
CA LYS A 5 4.02 6.62 12.95
C LYS A 5 2.93 7.20 12.05
N VAL A 6 2.64 8.48 12.25
CA VAL A 6 1.69 9.26 11.45
C VAL A 6 2.36 10.53 10.98
N LEU A 7 2.27 10.82 9.70
CA LEU A 7 2.85 11.99 9.04
C LEU A 7 1.74 12.77 8.34
N LEU A 8 1.86 14.09 8.25
CA LEU A 8 0.85 14.95 7.61
C LEU A 8 1.47 15.64 6.40
N ASN A 9 0.87 15.45 5.22
CA ASN A 9 1.25 16.10 3.97
C ASN A 9 2.72 15.90 3.52
N GLU A 10 3.37 14.83 3.99
CA GLU A 10 4.79 14.53 3.68
C GLU A 10 4.99 13.89 2.30
N PHE A 11 3.95 13.30 1.71
CA PHE A 11 4.06 12.53 0.46
C PHE A 11 3.27 13.20 -0.69
N PRO A 12 3.90 14.09 -1.47
CA PRO A 12 3.26 14.66 -2.65
C PRO A 12 3.17 13.63 -3.78
N TRP A 13 1.99 13.51 -4.40
CA TRP A 13 1.83 12.68 -5.59
C TRP A 13 2.52 13.31 -6.80
N VAL A 14 3.45 12.56 -7.41
CA VAL A 14 4.07 12.92 -8.68
C VAL A 14 3.57 11.97 -9.76
N PRO A 15 2.84 12.43 -10.79
CA PRO A 15 2.39 11.56 -11.89
C PRO A 15 3.54 10.82 -12.59
N PRO A 16 3.36 9.56 -13.03
CA PRO A 16 4.42 8.73 -13.59
C PRO A 16 5.18 9.31 -14.79
N GLU A 17 4.56 10.17 -15.58
CA GLU A 17 5.16 10.86 -16.72
C GLU A 17 6.06 12.04 -16.32
N ARG A 18 5.91 12.56 -15.09
CA ARG A 18 6.75 13.63 -14.54
C ARG A 18 7.91 13.11 -13.70
N ARG A 19 7.99 11.79 -13.48
CA ARG A 19 9.03 11.18 -12.65
C ARG A 19 10.34 11.05 -13.41
N LEU A 20 11.43 11.32 -12.71
CA LEU A 20 12.78 11.04 -13.19
C LEU A 20 13.09 9.56 -12.98
N GLY A 21 13.72 8.95 -13.98
CA GLY A 21 14.29 7.62 -13.85
C GLY A 21 15.63 7.68 -13.13
N ARG A 22 16.10 6.53 -12.64
CA ARG A 22 17.44 6.39 -12.03
C ARG A 22 18.57 6.86 -12.96
N PHE A 23 18.36 6.77 -14.27
CA PHE A 23 19.34 7.12 -15.30
C PHE A 23 19.01 8.42 -16.06
N GLY A 24 18.06 9.23 -15.56
CA GLY A 24 17.66 10.49 -16.19
C GLY A 24 16.21 10.51 -16.70
N PRO A 25 15.88 11.35 -17.70
CA PRO A 25 14.51 11.53 -18.17
C PRO A 25 13.95 10.24 -18.76
N MET A 26 12.71 9.91 -18.36
CA MET A 26 12.00 8.73 -18.84
C MET A 26 11.46 8.96 -20.26
N PRO A 27 11.32 7.90 -21.07
CA PRO A 27 10.63 8.01 -22.35
C PRO A 27 9.21 8.57 -22.15
N PRO A 28 8.66 9.33 -23.11
CA PRO A 28 7.32 9.89 -23.02
C PRO A 28 6.29 8.80 -22.72
N ARG A 29 5.45 9.05 -21.71
CA ARG A 29 4.34 8.18 -21.31
C ARG A 29 3.03 8.89 -21.57
N LYS A 30 1.95 8.13 -21.79
CA LYS A 30 0.61 8.68 -21.77
C LYS A 30 0.38 9.36 -20.40
N PRO A 31 -0.06 10.62 -20.34
CA PRO A 31 -0.31 11.30 -19.06
C PRO A 31 -1.31 10.54 -18.20
N GLU A 32 -0.99 10.37 -16.91
CA GLU A 32 -1.94 9.88 -15.92
C GLU A 32 -2.72 11.08 -15.36
N LEU A 33 -4.00 11.16 -15.72
CA LEU A 33 -4.86 12.29 -15.34
C LEU A 33 -5.55 12.06 -14.00
N ARG A 34 -5.53 10.83 -13.47
CA ARG A 34 -6.15 10.50 -12.18
C ARG A 34 -5.24 10.87 -11.02
N THR A 35 -5.85 11.16 -9.87
CA THR A 35 -5.17 11.36 -8.59
C THR A 35 -5.46 10.20 -7.65
N PRO A 36 -4.49 9.74 -6.85
CA PRO A 36 -4.72 8.66 -5.91
C PRO A 36 -5.60 9.16 -4.75
N ALA A 37 -6.54 8.32 -4.30
CA ALA A 37 -7.25 8.50 -3.04
C ALA A 37 -6.53 7.76 -1.91
N LEU A 38 -6.04 6.56 -2.20
CA LEU A 38 -5.30 5.71 -1.28
C LEU A 38 -4.13 5.09 -2.01
N TRP A 39 -2.94 5.19 -1.45
CA TRP A 39 -1.73 4.65 -2.07
C TRP A 39 -0.67 4.30 -1.02
N LEU A 40 0.15 3.31 -1.35
CA LEU A 40 1.29 2.92 -0.54
C LEU A 40 2.55 3.55 -1.12
N THR A 41 3.45 4.01 -0.24
CA THR A 41 4.74 4.55 -0.64
C THR A 41 5.81 4.28 0.39
N ARG A 42 7.01 3.95 -0.09
CA ARG A 42 8.18 3.65 0.73
C ARG A 42 9.12 4.84 0.74
N ASN A 43 9.56 5.26 1.93
CA ASN A 43 10.57 6.29 2.05
C ASN A 43 11.99 5.74 1.84
N GLN A 44 13.00 6.62 1.86
CA GLN A 44 14.40 6.22 1.72
C GLN A 44 14.93 5.38 2.89
N GLY A 45 14.29 5.43 4.05
CA GLY A 45 14.63 4.64 5.23
C GLY A 45 14.00 3.24 5.24
N GLY A 46 13.27 2.88 4.19
CA GLY A 46 12.66 1.56 4.05
C GLY A 46 11.25 1.43 4.64
N GLU A 47 10.74 2.47 5.30
CA GLU A 47 9.41 2.49 5.93
C GLU A 47 8.31 2.61 4.86
N LEU A 48 7.29 1.76 4.94
CA LEU A 48 6.12 1.79 4.07
C LEU A 48 4.97 2.54 4.74
N PHE A 49 4.38 3.49 4.02
CA PHE A 49 3.23 4.27 4.47
C PHE A 49 2.02 4.05 3.58
N LEU A 50 0.83 4.00 4.20
CA LEU A 50 -0.44 4.22 3.53
C LEU A 50 -0.78 5.70 3.61
N VAL A 51 -0.91 6.35 2.45
CA VAL A 51 -1.26 7.75 2.32
C VAL A 51 -2.76 7.88 2.01
N ASN A 52 -3.46 8.67 2.82
CA ASN A 52 -4.84 9.05 2.63
C ASN A 52 -4.92 10.43 1.97
N THR A 53 -5.41 10.46 0.73
CA THR A 53 -5.75 11.69 -0.02
C THR A 53 -7.14 11.55 -0.63
N SER A 54 -8.04 10.86 0.06
CA SER A 54 -9.40 10.57 -0.39
C SER A 54 -10.34 11.77 -0.32
N GLY A 55 -9.94 12.87 0.35
CA GLY A 55 -10.82 13.99 0.68
C GLY A 55 -11.71 13.73 1.90
N GLU A 56 -11.55 12.58 2.56
CA GLU A 56 -12.26 12.25 3.80
C GLU A 56 -11.34 11.68 4.88
N ARG A 57 -11.89 11.64 6.10
CA ARG A 57 -11.26 11.05 7.26
C ARG A 57 -11.63 9.57 7.33
N LEU A 58 -10.61 8.71 7.41
CA LEU A 58 -10.81 7.28 7.60
C LEU A 58 -11.04 7.02 9.07
N GLU A 59 -12.15 6.38 9.40
CA GLU A 59 -12.51 6.04 10.77
C GLU A 59 -11.57 4.97 11.32
N GLU A 60 -11.19 4.01 10.48
CA GLU A 60 -10.25 2.95 10.81
C GLU A 60 -9.45 2.48 9.58
N VAL A 61 -8.16 2.20 9.80
CA VAL A 61 -7.26 1.56 8.85
C VAL A 61 -6.60 0.39 9.57
N HIS A 62 -6.82 -0.82 9.07
CA HIS A 62 -6.13 -2.02 9.54
C HIS A 62 -5.23 -2.54 8.43
N ALA A 63 -3.94 -2.70 8.72
CA ALA A 63 -2.94 -3.12 7.77
C ALA A 63 -2.28 -4.44 8.22
N SER A 64 -2.24 -5.40 7.30
CA SER A 64 -1.68 -6.73 7.51
C SER A 64 -0.66 -7.02 6.39
N PRO A 65 0.65 -7.06 6.70
CA PRO A 65 1.66 -7.50 5.76
C PRO A 65 1.44 -8.95 5.34
N VAL A 66 1.55 -9.22 4.04
CA VAL A 66 1.41 -10.57 3.47
C VAL A 66 2.61 -10.86 2.57
N GLY A 67 3.02 -12.11 2.46
CA GLY A 67 4.08 -12.45 1.52
C GLY A 67 4.34 -13.93 1.42
N PHE A 68 5.32 -14.27 0.59
CA PHE A 68 5.83 -15.63 0.48
C PHE A 68 7.28 -15.62 0.00
N ILE A 69 7.96 -16.73 0.26
CA ILE A 69 9.29 -17.05 -0.27
C ILE A 69 9.25 -18.45 -0.89
N THR A 70 10.05 -18.63 -1.94
CA THR A 70 10.29 -19.93 -2.56
C THR A 70 11.61 -20.48 -2.06
N CYS A 71 11.59 -21.65 -1.44
CA CYS A 71 12.77 -22.38 -0.97
C CYS A 71 12.83 -23.69 -1.75
N ASP A 72 13.69 -23.76 -2.77
CA ASP A 72 13.74 -24.84 -3.75
C ASP A 72 12.37 -25.08 -4.42
N GLU A 73 11.75 -26.24 -4.21
CA GLU A 73 10.43 -26.60 -4.76
C GLU A 73 9.26 -26.25 -3.82
N GLU A 74 9.55 -25.67 -2.65
CA GLU A 74 8.54 -25.33 -1.64
C GLU A 74 8.23 -23.83 -1.60
N VAL A 75 6.97 -23.50 -1.31
CA VAL A 75 6.50 -22.13 -1.06
C VAL A 75 6.14 -22.02 0.41
N SER A 76 6.77 -21.08 1.11
CA SER A 76 6.42 -20.73 2.48
C SER A 76 5.78 -19.35 2.52
N THR A 77 4.61 -19.24 3.13
CA THR A 77 3.94 -17.95 3.35
C THR A 77 4.55 -17.26 4.57
N VAL A 78 4.62 -15.93 4.50
CA VAL A 78 5.01 -15.08 5.63
C VAL A 78 3.91 -14.08 5.92
N GLN A 79 3.68 -13.84 7.21
CA GLN A 79 2.77 -12.80 7.69
C GLN A 79 3.54 -11.93 8.68
N GLY A 80 3.41 -10.62 8.52
CA GLY A 80 3.98 -9.64 9.42
C GLY A 80 3.05 -9.34 10.59
N GLY A 81 3.53 -8.49 11.51
CA GLY A 81 2.68 -7.95 12.56
C GLY A 81 1.63 -6.99 11.98
N GLU A 82 0.39 -7.14 12.40
CA GLU A 82 -0.70 -6.26 12.00
C GLU A 82 -0.70 -4.95 12.80
N ILE A 83 -1.22 -3.88 12.21
CA ILE A 83 -1.40 -2.60 12.87
C ILE A 83 -2.75 -1.98 12.54
N THR A 84 -3.34 -1.30 13.53
CA THR A 84 -4.61 -0.58 13.36
C THR A 84 -4.46 0.88 13.76
N TYR A 85 -4.89 1.76 12.87
CA TYR A 85 -5.01 3.20 13.09
C TYR A 85 -6.47 3.60 13.11
N ARG A 86 -6.79 4.62 13.89
CA ARG A 86 -8.11 5.23 13.97
C ARG A 86 -8.00 6.72 13.70
N ASP A 87 -9.07 7.28 13.16
CA ASP A 87 -9.19 8.72 12.94
C ASP A 87 -8.08 9.29 12.03
N VAL A 88 -7.81 8.64 10.89
CA VAL A 88 -6.76 9.06 9.95
C VAL A 88 -7.31 10.18 9.07
N PRO A 89 -6.88 11.45 9.23
CA PRO A 89 -7.44 12.55 8.47
C PRO A 89 -6.99 12.51 7.00
N ASP A 90 -7.67 13.26 6.15
CA ASP A 90 -7.20 13.54 4.79
C ASP A 90 -5.82 14.23 4.83
N GLY A 91 -4.95 13.86 3.89
CA GLY A 91 -3.56 14.29 3.83
C GLY A 91 -2.60 13.55 4.78
N ALA A 92 -3.10 12.65 5.64
CA ALA A 92 -2.24 11.87 6.53
C ALA A 92 -1.63 10.65 5.83
N ALA A 93 -0.46 10.24 6.32
CA ALA A 93 0.20 8.99 5.97
C ALA A 93 0.52 8.21 7.23
N VAL A 94 0.12 6.95 7.29
CA VAL A 94 0.34 6.06 8.44
C VAL A 94 1.32 4.96 8.08
N LYS A 95 2.30 4.68 8.96
CA LYS A 95 3.27 3.60 8.73
C LYS A 95 2.59 2.25 8.85
N VAL A 96 2.67 1.44 7.80
CA VAL A 96 2.00 0.13 7.74
C VAL A 96 2.98 -1.04 7.69
N ASP A 97 4.24 -0.78 7.32
CA ASP A 97 5.31 -1.79 7.33
C ASP A 97 6.69 -1.13 7.29
N GLU A 98 7.73 -1.94 7.34
CA GLU A 98 9.12 -1.54 7.10
C GLU A 98 9.87 -2.69 6.43
N TYR A 99 10.57 -2.39 5.33
CA TYR A 99 11.37 -3.37 4.60
C TYR A 99 12.87 -3.10 4.77
N ASP A 100 13.62 -4.17 4.92
CA ASP A 100 15.08 -4.19 4.93
C ASP A 100 15.61 -4.49 3.51
N ASP A 101 16.44 -3.59 2.98
CA ASP A 101 16.95 -3.70 1.60
C ASP A 101 17.98 -4.82 1.39
N TYR A 102 18.29 -5.60 2.41
CA TYR A 102 19.18 -6.75 2.33
C TYR A 102 18.45 -8.07 2.60
N LEU A 103 17.69 -8.16 3.69
CA LEU A 103 17.02 -9.40 4.11
C LEU A 103 15.75 -9.71 3.31
N ASP A 104 15.05 -8.69 2.81
CA ASP A 104 13.75 -8.88 2.15
C ASP A 104 13.85 -9.14 0.64
N LEU A 105 15.05 -9.12 0.07
CA LEU A 105 15.26 -9.17 -1.38
C LEU A 105 14.70 -10.43 -2.05
N ASP A 106 14.66 -11.55 -1.33
CA ASP A 106 14.15 -12.82 -1.86
C ASP A 106 12.68 -13.09 -1.54
N TYR A 107 12.07 -12.24 -0.71
CA TYR A 107 10.66 -12.33 -0.36
C TYR A 107 9.80 -11.57 -1.35
N VAL A 108 8.71 -12.19 -1.80
CA VAL A 108 7.60 -11.48 -2.43
C VAL A 108 6.72 -10.95 -1.32
N LEU A 109 6.71 -9.63 -1.16
CA LEU A 109 6.02 -8.96 -0.07
C LEU A 109 4.90 -8.08 -0.59
N GLY A 110 3.81 -8.05 0.15
CA GLY A 110 2.56 -7.40 -0.17
C GLY A 110 1.91 -6.82 1.08
N MET A 111 0.76 -6.20 0.87
CA MET A 111 0.01 -5.54 1.93
C MET A 111 -1.48 -5.76 1.70
N GLN A 112 -2.18 -6.21 2.74
CA GLN A 112 -3.64 -6.15 2.82
C GLN A 112 -4.02 -4.96 3.70
N VAL A 113 -4.98 -4.16 3.24
CA VAL A 113 -5.51 -3.03 4.00
C VAL A 113 -7.02 -3.16 4.08
N ARG A 114 -7.59 -3.00 5.27
CA ARG A 114 -9.01 -2.84 5.51
C ARG A 114 -9.28 -1.42 5.97
N ILE A 115 -10.24 -0.76 5.33
CA ILE A 115 -10.55 0.64 5.53
C ILE A 115 -12.03 0.75 5.86
N ARG A 116 -12.31 1.57 6.88
CA ARG A 116 -13.65 2.02 7.23
C ARG A 116 -13.69 3.54 7.15
N SER A 117 -14.62 4.06 6.36
CA SER A 117 -14.89 5.49 6.18
C SER A 117 -16.39 5.72 5.93
N PRO A 118 -16.86 6.97 5.95
CA PRO A 118 -18.24 7.29 5.57
C PRO A 118 -18.63 6.79 4.18
N GLN A 119 -17.73 6.85 3.19
CA GLN A 119 -17.99 6.34 1.84
C GLN A 119 -17.83 4.82 1.73
N HIS A 120 -16.98 4.24 2.58
CA HIS A 120 -16.58 2.84 2.51
C HIS A 120 -16.74 2.15 3.87
N THR A 121 -17.89 1.53 4.13
CA THR A 121 -18.12 0.85 5.41
C THR A 121 -17.15 -0.32 5.65
N HIS A 122 -16.81 -1.06 4.60
CA HIS A 122 -15.88 -2.21 4.66
C HIS A 122 -15.14 -2.37 3.33
N LEU A 123 -14.07 -1.60 3.12
CA LEU A 123 -13.22 -1.73 1.94
C LEU A 123 -11.99 -2.57 2.28
N LYS A 124 -11.84 -3.74 1.66
CA LYS A 124 -10.68 -4.62 1.82
C LYS A 124 -9.92 -4.68 0.50
N LEU A 125 -8.68 -4.22 0.52
CA LEU A 125 -7.78 -4.15 -0.63
C LEU A 125 -6.54 -4.98 -0.34
N GLN A 126 -6.03 -5.68 -1.35
CA GLN A 126 -4.76 -6.38 -1.24
C GLN A 126 -3.91 -6.13 -2.47
N TYR A 127 -2.64 -5.83 -2.22
CA TYR A 127 -1.62 -5.79 -3.24
C TYR A 127 -0.55 -6.82 -2.90
N LEU A 128 -0.33 -7.77 -3.81
CA LEU A 128 0.86 -8.63 -3.78
C LEU A 128 1.92 -7.91 -4.58
N GLY A 129 2.95 -7.41 -3.89
CA GLY A 129 4.05 -6.71 -4.52
C GLY A 129 5.02 -7.64 -5.23
N GLY A 130 6.21 -7.11 -5.48
CA GLY A 130 7.32 -7.86 -6.04
C GLY A 130 8.33 -8.29 -4.98
N LYS A 131 9.44 -8.86 -5.46
CA LYS A 131 10.62 -9.11 -4.64
C LYS A 131 11.18 -7.82 -4.05
N GLY A 132 11.58 -7.86 -2.76
CA GLY A 132 12.16 -6.70 -2.07
C GLY A 132 11.15 -5.62 -1.66
N GLY A 133 9.86 -5.97 -1.58
CA GLY A 133 8.84 -5.09 -1.02
C GLY A 133 8.17 -4.13 -2.00
N ILE A 134 7.27 -3.32 -1.43
CA ILE A 134 6.47 -2.32 -2.13
C ILE A 134 7.25 -1.02 -2.16
N LYS A 135 7.51 -0.48 -3.36
CA LYS A 135 8.09 0.87 -3.52
C LYS A 135 7.02 1.93 -3.51
N GLU A 136 6.07 1.79 -4.41
CA GLU A 136 4.92 2.68 -4.51
C GLU A 136 3.82 1.97 -5.32
N VAL A 137 2.59 2.03 -4.85
CA VAL A 137 1.43 1.51 -5.58
C VAL A 137 0.18 2.31 -5.20
N VAL A 138 -0.62 2.70 -6.20
CA VAL A 138 -1.94 3.26 -5.95
C VAL A 138 -2.89 2.10 -5.66
N LEU A 139 -3.58 2.15 -4.52
CA LEU A 139 -4.58 1.15 -4.15
C LEU A 139 -5.96 1.52 -4.70
N LEU A 140 -6.32 2.80 -4.58
CA LEU A 140 -7.58 3.36 -5.05
C LEU A 140 -7.35 4.75 -5.64
N TRP A 141 -7.94 4.99 -6.81
CA TRP A 141 -7.97 6.32 -7.45
C TRP A 141 -9.17 7.13 -6.97
N ALA A 142 -9.07 8.46 -7.02
CA ALA A 142 -10.14 9.37 -6.59
C ALA A 142 -11.43 9.25 -7.41
N ASN A 143 -11.37 8.69 -8.61
CA ASN A 143 -12.55 8.39 -9.42
C ASN A 143 -13.20 7.03 -9.08
N GLY A 144 -12.67 6.32 -8.07
CA GLY A 144 -13.14 4.99 -7.66
C GLY A 144 -12.49 3.81 -8.40
N ASP A 145 -11.62 4.07 -9.39
CA ASP A 145 -10.90 2.98 -10.06
C ASP A 145 -9.95 2.28 -9.08
N VAL A 146 -9.86 0.96 -9.19
CA VAL A 146 -8.89 0.17 -8.42
C VAL A 146 -7.49 0.30 -9.04
N GLY A 147 -6.48 0.27 -8.19
CA GLY A 147 -5.08 0.20 -8.57
C GLY A 147 -4.74 -0.96 -9.50
N LYS A 148 -3.66 -0.81 -10.27
CA LYS A 148 -3.15 -1.91 -11.08
C LYS A 148 -2.67 -3.04 -10.17
N ASP A 149 -3.05 -4.28 -10.48
CA ASP A 149 -2.68 -5.50 -9.74
C ASP A 149 -3.17 -5.52 -8.27
N VAL A 150 -4.15 -4.66 -7.93
CA VAL A 150 -4.80 -4.62 -6.62
C VAL A 150 -6.10 -5.41 -6.68
N GLN A 151 -6.30 -6.26 -5.69
CA GLN A 151 -7.53 -7.05 -5.50
C GLN A 151 -8.43 -6.36 -4.49
N ILE A 152 -9.73 -6.30 -4.79
CA ILE A 152 -10.78 -5.87 -3.84
C ILE A 152 -11.56 -7.10 -3.39
N PHE A 153 -11.80 -7.21 -2.09
CA PHE A 153 -12.56 -8.31 -1.50
C PHE A 153 -13.91 -7.79 -1.06
N SER A 154 -14.95 -8.57 -1.34
CA SER A 154 -16.28 -8.26 -0.83
C SER A 154 -16.41 -8.81 0.60
N PRO A 155 -17.27 -8.21 1.45
CA PRO A 155 -17.53 -8.73 2.80
C PRO A 155 -18.01 -10.20 2.82
N ALA A 156 -18.54 -10.71 1.71
CA ALA A 156 -18.95 -12.10 1.56
C ALA A 156 -17.77 -13.10 1.49
N ASP A 157 -16.56 -12.63 1.16
CA ASP A 157 -15.38 -13.47 0.97
C ASP A 157 -14.69 -13.83 2.31
N ASP A 158 -15.14 -13.27 3.44
CA ASP A 158 -14.55 -13.46 4.78
C ASP A 158 -15.08 -14.70 5.52
N GLN A 159 -15.95 -15.52 4.91
CA GLN A 159 -16.51 -16.74 5.53
C GLN A 159 -15.68 -18.02 5.32
N GLY A 160 -14.43 -17.91 4.85
CA GLY A 160 -13.66 -19.07 4.42
C GLY A 160 -12.22 -19.09 4.91
N GLN A 161 -11.99 -19.08 6.22
CA GLN A 161 -10.78 -19.64 6.86
C GLN A 161 -10.99 -19.68 8.37
N ALA A 162 -11.37 -20.86 8.86
CA ALA A 162 -11.33 -21.28 10.25
C ALA A 162 -10.26 -22.37 10.40
#